data_AF-A0A9E0N9G8-F1
#
_entry.id   AF-A0A9E0N9G8-F1
#
_cell.length_a   1.000
_cell.length_b   1.000
_cell.length_c   1.000
_cell.angle_alpha   90.00
_cell.angle_beta   90.00
_cell.angle_gamma   90.00
#
_symmetry.space_group_name_H-M   'P 1'
#
loop_
_entity.id
_entity.type
_entity.pdbx_description
1 polymer ?
#
loop_
_entity_poly.entity_id
_entity_poly.type
_entity_poly.pdbx_seq_one_letter_code
_entity_poly.pdbx_strand_id
1 'polypeptide(L)'
;MLAATGCGGEPDPFRIRFRLSQGPAYSCPASSCDGVAMTCDAVAVIRIVDPADPGRAFVSECIEIDNPEDVCDLGRADLPAGLMVPDQELEVQIALFPRAALIGASGEVECPSVLDFGLADGFPVNVAPAPALGGRTYVHAEDGEAVVELGCGDTELLAGAACRDDRRVEVSASVDDFDSGVFVAPAVAGLLTVRVGEPTARTNPMTEQIEWTLDPGSTAALPLRELAPVPSWSDVVELALGEIACVQVLEEAPQATSAVACSRVAAGAARLDLRGIRLARGTLAQVLAVLGEPTFPERGLVVGVVLDYLGNPSAGAVLTPSDGSVAYLAPDRLSLGGGATTSSGIFVSQDVPFDATWAVQSPVPVEALPVGGLIVGKVTVLVVTLRQVSM
;
A
#
# COMPACT_ATOMS: atom_id res chain seq x y z
N MET A 1 18.39 -34.63 -41.17
CA MET A 1 17.03 -35.13 -41.42
C MET A 1 16.18 -33.89 -41.73
N LEU A 2 15.82 -33.70 -43.00
CA LEU A 2 14.95 -32.60 -43.44
C LEU A 2 13.55 -32.85 -42.90
N ALA A 3 13.03 -31.92 -42.10
CA ALA A 3 11.62 -31.84 -41.77
C ALA A 3 11.10 -30.51 -42.35
N ALA A 4 10.32 -30.62 -43.42
CA ALA A 4 9.42 -29.58 -43.85
C ALA A 4 8.18 -29.67 -42.96
N THR A 5 8.01 -28.69 -42.07
CA THR A 5 6.79 -28.45 -41.29
C THR A 5 6.22 -27.10 -41.71
N GLY A 6 4.92 -27.08 -41.95
CA GLY A 6 4.23 -26.08 -42.77
C GLY A 6 4.37 -24.63 -42.32
N CYS A 7 4.41 -23.73 -43.31
CA CYS A 7 4.22 -22.30 -43.14
C CYS A 7 2.79 -22.05 -42.63
N GLY A 8 2.66 -21.74 -41.35
CA GLY A 8 1.39 -21.41 -40.70
C GLY A 8 1.47 -21.42 -39.17
N GLY A 9 2.65 -21.14 -38.61
CA GLY A 9 2.74 -20.78 -37.20
C GLY A 9 2.10 -19.42 -37.02
N GLU A 10 1.27 -19.27 -36.00
CA GLU A 10 0.75 -17.98 -35.56
C GLU A 10 1.95 -17.02 -35.39
N PRO A 11 1.96 -15.83 -36.03
CA PRO A 11 3.08 -14.92 -35.90
C PRO A 11 3.32 -14.61 -34.42
N ASP A 12 4.59 -14.65 -34.00
CA ASP A 12 4.95 -14.28 -32.64
C ASP A 12 4.44 -12.85 -32.35
N PRO A 13 3.82 -12.59 -31.18
CA PRO A 13 3.28 -11.28 -30.87
C PRO A 13 4.41 -10.26 -30.81
N PHE A 14 4.19 -9.12 -31.47
CA PHE A 14 5.11 -7.97 -31.44
C PHE A 14 5.31 -7.50 -29.99
N ARG A 15 6.56 -7.35 -29.57
CA ARG A 15 6.93 -6.99 -28.19
C ARG A 15 7.50 -5.59 -28.13
N ILE A 16 7.13 -4.85 -27.09
CA ILE A 16 7.77 -3.57 -26.77
C ILE A 16 8.58 -3.76 -25.49
N ARG A 17 9.87 -3.45 -25.55
CA ARG A 17 10.74 -3.30 -24.39
C ARG A 17 11.17 -1.85 -24.27
N PHE A 18 11.59 -1.48 -23.08
CA PHE A 18 12.17 -0.16 -22.85
C PHE A 18 13.47 -0.25 -22.06
N ARG A 19 14.27 0.80 -22.16
CA ARG A 19 15.43 1.05 -21.31
C ARG A 19 15.49 2.53 -20.96
N LEU A 20 16.12 2.87 -19.84
CA LEU A 20 16.27 4.27 -19.44
C LEU A 20 17.47 4.91 -20.12
N SER A 21 17.32 6.15 -20.58
CA SER A 21 18.39 6.93 -21.17
C SER A 21 19.49 7.19 -20.16
N GLN A 22 20.72 7.00 -20.58
CA GLN A 22 21.95 7.38 -19.87
C GLN A 22 22.75 8.41 -20.67
N GLY A 23 22.11 9.03 -21.67
CA GLY A 23 22.71 10.03 -22.53
C GLY A 23 22.94 11.37 -21.83
N PRO A 24 23.71 12.28 -22.44
CA PRO A 24 23.99 13.61 -21.86
C PRO A 24 22.76 14.53 -21.80
N ALA A 25 21.70 14.22 -22.56
CA ALA A 25 20.41 14.89 -22.51
C ALA A 25 19.33 13.89 -22.06
N TYR A 26 18.40 14.34 -21.23
CA TYR A 26 17.32 13.51 -20.67
C TYR A 26 17.83 12.25 -19.94
N SER A 27 19.02 12.34 -19.32
CA SER A 27 19.57 11.26 -18.49
C SER A 27 18.62 10.94 -17.35
N CYS A 28 18.29 9.67 -17.19
CA CYS A 28 17.55 9.21 -16.03
C CYS A 28 18.45 9.13 -14.79
N PRO A 29 17.87 9.29 -13.57
CA PRO A 29 18.64 9.26 -12.33
C PRO A 29 19.20 7.86 -12.03
N ALA A 30 18.64 6.82 -12.66
CA ALA A 30 19.13 5.45 -12.61
C ALA A 30 19.12 4.82 -14.02
N SER A 31 19.94 3.78 -14.20
CA SER A 31 20.00 2.99 -15.43
C SER A 31 18.99 1.83 -15.47
N SER A 32 18.44 1.47 -14.31
CA SER A 32 17.41 0.46 -14.13
C SER A 32 16.10 1.10 -13.69
N CYS A 33 14.98 0.48 -14.06
CA CYS A 33 13.64 1.04 -13.83
C CYS A 33 13.26 1.17 -12.35
N ASP A 34 13.78 0.27 -11.51
CA ASP A 34 13.62 0.25 -10.05
C ASP A 34 14.31 1.42 -9.35
N GLY A 35 15.27 2.07 -10.03
CA GLY A 35 15.92 3.27 -9.52
C GLY A 35 15.17 4.57 -9.83
N VAL A 36 14.02 4.52 -10.51
CA VAL A 36 13.16 5.68 -10.77
C VAL A 36 11.83 5.49 -10.04
N ALA A 37 11.76 6.03 -8.82
CA ALA A 37 10.59 5.90 -7.97
C ALA A 37 9.35 6.56 -8.59
N MET A 38 8.19 5.96 -8.33
CA MET A 38 6.88 6.54 -8.60
C MET A 38 6.09 6.56 -7.29
N THR A 39 5.35 7.64 -7.05
CA THR A 39 4.65 7.86 -5.77
C THR A 39 3.17 8.23 -5.94
N CYS A 40 2.71 8.34 -7.18
CA CYS A 40 1.30 8.52 -7.52
C CYS A 40 0.95 7.71 -8.76
N ASP A 41 -0.35 7.60 -9.01
CA ASP A 41 -0.86 6.97 -10.21
C ASP A 41 -0.35 7.69 -11.45
N ALA A 42 -0.02 6.89 -12.45
CA ALA A 42 0.50 7.37 -13.70
C ALA A 42 -0.32 6.82 -14.86
N VAL A 43 -0.11 7.38 -16.04
CA VAL A 43 -0.74 6.93 -17.27
C VAL A 43 0.33 6.77 -18.32
N ALA A 44 0.47 5.54 -18.82
CA ALA A 44 1.32 5.21 -19.94
C ALA A 44 0.52 5.35 -21.24
N VAL A 45 1.03 6.19 -22.13
CA VAL A 45 0.52 6.34 -23.50
C VAL A 45 1.46 5.61 -24.43
N ILE A 46 0.98 4.51 -25.02
CA ILE A 46 1.75 3.70 -25.96
C ILE A 46 1.10 3.82 -27.33
N ARG A 47 1.86 4.31 -28.31
CA ARG A 47 1.38 4.46 -29.69
C ARG A 47 2.30 3.74 -30.66
N ILE A 48 1.71 3.03 -31.61
CA ILE A 48 2.40 2.51 -32.80
C ILE A 48 1.79 3.23 -33.99
N VAL A 49 2.57 4.06 -34.67
CA VAL A 49 2.07 4.95 -35.73
C VAL A 49 2.82 4.72 -37.04
N ASP A 50 2.23 5.21 -38.13
CA ASP A 50 2.93 5.32 -39.42
C ASP A 50 3.91 6.51 -39.36
N PRO A 51 5.22 6.31 -39.57
CA PRO A 51 6.20 7.40 -39.58
C PRO A 51 5.88 8.49 -40.63
N ALA A 52 5.20 8.13 -41.73
CA ALA A 52 4.81 9.07 -42.77
C ALA A 52 3.52 9.85 -42.44
N ASP A 53 2.72 9.36 -41.48
CA ASP A 53 1.50 9.99 -40.99
C ASP A 53 1.32 9.73 -39.48
N PRO A 54 1.99 10.50 -38.60
CA PRO A 54 1.93 10.31 -37.14
C PRO A 54 0.53 10.48 -36.52
N GLY A 55 -0.42 11.04 -37.27
CA GLY A 55 -1.83 11.12 -36.89
C GLY A 55 -2.56 9.79 -37.03
N ARG A 56 -2.03 8.85 -37.83
CA ARG A 56 -2.57 7.52 -38.05
C ARG A 56 -1.89 6.49 -37.14
N ALA A 57 -2.49 6.27 -35.98
CA ALA A 57 -2.07 5.21 -35.07
C ALA A 57 -2.68 3.85 -35.47
N PHE A 58 -1.84 2.82 -35.56
CA PHE A 58 -2.27 1.42 -35.59
C PHE A 58 -2.66 0.94 -34.20
N VAL A 59 -1.96 1.44 -33.18
CA VAL A 59 -2.18 1.16 -31.76
C VAL A 59 -2.09 2.48 -31.01
N SER A 60 -3.01 2.71 -30.09
CA SER A 60 -3.01 3.89 -29.23
C SER A 60 -3.67 3.53 -27.90
N GLU A 61 -2.85 3.02 -26.99
CA GLU A 61 -3.29 2.58 -25.67
C GLU A 61 -3.03 3.67 -24.63
N CYS A 62 -3.98 3.79 -23.71
CA CYS A 62 -3.97 4.69 -22.57
C CYS A 62 -4.11 3.83 -21.32
N ILE A 63 -3.00 3.53 -20.66
CA ILE A 63 -2.92 2.52 -19.62
C ILE A 63 -2.69 3.20 -18.28
N GLU A 64 -3.69 3.15 -17.40
CA GLU A 64 -3.56 3.61 -16.01
C GLU A 64 -2.66 2.63 -15.23
N ILE A 65 -1.69 3.18 -14.50
CA ILE A 65 -0.79 2.44 -13.61
C ILE A 65 -1.10 2.93 -12.20
N ASP A 66 -1.86 2.11 -11.47
CA ASP A 66 -2.31 2.42 -10.11
C ASP A 66 -1.29 1.96 -9.08
N ASN A 67 -1.01 2.81 -8.08
CA ASN A 67 -0.06 2.57 -7.00
C ASN A 67 1.31 2.01 -7.45
N PRO A 68 1.97 2.64 -8.43
CA PRO A 68 3.28 2.19 -8.86
C PRO A 68 4.32 2.40 -7.76
N GLU A 69 5.25 1.46 -7.64
CA GLU A 69 6.44 1.59 -6.80
C GLU A 69 7.55 2.32 -7.57
N ASP A 70 7.71 1.97 -8.85
CA ASP A 70 8.76 2.47 -9.73
C ASP A 70 8.40 2.30 -11.21
N VAL A 71 9.29 2.74 -12.10
CA VAL A 71 9.05 2.67 -13.56
C VAL A 71 9.00 1.23 -14.09
N CYS A 72 9.44 0.21 -13.34
CA CYS A 72 9.30 -1.18 -13.76
C CYS A 72 7.84 -1.62 -13.87
N ASP A 73 6.93 -0.95 -13.16
CA ASP A 73 5.50 -1.22 -13.25
C ASP A 73 4.93 -0.93 -14.65
N LEU A 74 5.61 -0.11 -15.46
CA LEU A 74 5.30 0.04 -16.89
C LEU A 74 5.40 -1.29 -17.65
N GLY A 75 6.28 -2.20 -17.22
CA GLY A 75 6.41 -3.53 -17.82
C GLY A 75 5.20 -4.45 -17.59
N ARG A 76 4.29 -4.07 -16.67
CA ARG A 76 3.02 -4.79 -16.43
C ARG A 76 1.91 -4.32 -17.36
N ALA A 77 2.14 -3.27 -18.15
CA ALA A 77 1.18 -2.77 -19.12
C ALA A 77 1.07 -3.74 -20.31
N ASP A 78 0.03 -4.58 -20.29
CA ASP A 78 -0.25 -5.49 -21.39
C ASP A 78 -0.83 -4.73 -22.59
N LEU A 79 -0.20 -4.89 -23.75
CA LEU A 79 -0.80 -4.48 -25.02
C LEU A 79 -1.94 -5.44 -25.39
N PRO A 80 -2.96 -4.98 -26.12
CA PRO A 80 -4.02 -5.84 -26.61
C PRO A 80 -3.45 -7.06 -27.36
N ALA A 81 -3.96 -8.24 -27.04
CA ALA A 81 -3.59 -9.44 -27.77
C ALA A 81 -4.07 -9.36 -29.23
N GLY A 82 -3.27 -9.90 -30.16
CA GLY A 82 -3.65 -9.98 -31.58
C GLY A 82 -3.51 -8.66 -32.35
N LEU A 83 -2.63 -7.76 -31.91
CA LEU A 83 -2.28 -6.55 -32.63
C LEU A 83 -1.74 -6.88 -34.03
N MET A 84 -2.53 -6.56 -35.05
CA MET A 84 -2.15 -6.65 -36.46
C MET A 84 -1.47 -5.34 -36.86
N VAL A 85 -0.15 -5.29 -36.75
CA VAL A 85 0.63 -4.19 -37.30
C VAL A 85 0.93 -4.46 -38.79
N PRO A 86 0.80 -3.46 -39.67
CA PRO A 86 1.12 -3.65 -41.08
C PRO A 86 2.62 -3.89 -41.27
N ASP A 87 2.95 -4.67 -42.30
CA ASP A 87 4.33 -4.95 -42.70
C ASP A 87 4.95 -3.73 -43.39
N GLN A 88 5.39 -2.78 -42.56
CA GLN A 88 6.07 -1.55 -42.95
C GLN A 88 6.95 -1.07 -41.79
N GLU A 89 7.68 0.02 -42.02
CA GLU A 89 8.34 0.77 -40.94
C GLU A 89 7.29 1.40 -40.02
N LEU A 90 7.49 1.25 -38.72
CA LEU A 90 6.60 1.72 -37.66
C LEU A 90 7.39 2.64 -36.73
N GLU A 91 6.73 3.68 -36.22
CA GLU A 91 7.25 4.48 -35.10
C GLU A 91 6.53 4.04 -33.83
N VAL A 92 7.31 3.54 -32.85
CA VAL A 92 6.81 3.17 -31.54
C VAL A 92 7.11 4.30 -30.57
N GLN A 93 6.07 4.81 -29.92
CA GLN A 93 6.12 5.95 -29.00
C GLN A 93 5.64 5.51 -27.62
N ILE A 94 6.38 5.89 -26.58
CA ILE A 94 5.99 5.68 -25.18
C ILE A 94 6.14 7.02 -24.46
N ALA A 95 5.11 7.41 -23.72
CA ALA A 95 5.17 8.54 -22.80
C ALA A 95 4.45 8.19 -21.50
N LEU A 96 5.02 8.64 -20.38
CA LEU A 96 4.49 8.41 -19.04
C LEU A 96 4.15 9.74 -18.39
N PHE A 97 2.90 9.90 -17.97
CA PHE A 97 2.38 11.13 -17.36
C PHE A 97 1.91 10.84 -15.94
N PRO A 98 1.99 11.81 -15.00
CA PRO A 98 1.18 11.72 -13.80
C PRO A 98 -0.30 11.73 -14.19
N ARG A 99 -1.10 10.84 -13.59
CA ARG A 99 -2.53 10.70 -13.89
C ARG A 99 -3.28 12.03 -13.74
N ALA A 100 -2.94 12.77 -12.69
CA ALA A 100 -3.42 14.12 -12.40
C ALA A 100 -3.37 15.08 -13.61
N ALA A 101 -2.29 15.02 -14.40
CA ALA A 101 -2.09 15.92 -15.54
C ALA A 101 -2.99 15.58 -16.74
N LEU A 102 -3.60 14.39 -16.74
CA LEU A 102 -4.48 13.91 -17.80
C LEU A 102 -5.95 13.85 -17.38
N ILE A 103 -6.32 14.31 -16.18
CA ILE A 103 -7.72 14.37 -15.78
C ILE A 103 -8.41 15.52 -16.53
N GLY A 104 -9.35 15.16 -17.40
CA GLY A 104 -10.15 16.09 -18.19
C GLY A 104 -11.23 16.80 -17.37
N ALA A 105 -11.99 17.67 -18.04
CA ALA A 105 -13.09 18.40 -17.40
C ALA A 105 -14.25 17.49 -16.94
N SER A 106 -14.35 16.28 -17.51
CA SER A 106 -15.29 15.24 -17.09
C SER A 106 -14.87 14.53 -15.79
N GLY A 107 -13.61 14.67 -15.37
CA GLY A 107 -13.02 13.86 -14.31
C GLY A 107 -12.47 12.51 -14.77
N GLU A 108 -12.53 12.21 -16.06
CA GLU A 108 -11.95 10.99 -16.66
C GLU A 108 -10.54 11.26 -17.21
N VAL A 109 -9.74 10.20 -17.38
CA VAL A 109 -8.40 10.29 -18.00
C VAL A 109 -8.54 10.56 -19.50
N GLU A 110 -7.97 11.66 -19.97
CA GLU A 110 -7.92 12.08 -21.37
C GLU A 110 -6.48 12.00 -21.90
N CYS A 111 -6.12 10.88 -22.51
CA CYS A 111 -4.78 10.69 -23.08
C CYS A 111 -4.55 11.53 -24.35
N PRO A 112 -3.36 12.12 -24.53
CA PRO A 112 -3.00 12.82 -25.76
C PRO A 112 -3.07 11.88 -26.98
N SER A 113 -3.81 12.29 -28.00
CA SER A 113 -3.89 11.55 -29.27
C SER A 113 -2.65 11.72 -30.14
N VAL A 114 -1.78 12.68 -29.81
CA VAL A 114 -0.51 12.96 -30.48
C VAL A 114 0.54 13.22 -29.40
N LEU A 115 1.73 12.64 -29.58
CA LEU A 115 2.88 12.87 -28.72
C LEU A 115 3.97 13.57 -29.54
N ASP A 116 4.50 14.65 -29.00
CA ASP A 116 5.58 15.40 -29.63
C ASP A 116 6.94 14.93 -29.09
N PHE A 117 7.80 14.49 -30.01
CA PHE A 117 9.18 14.09 -29.71
C PHE A 117 10.17 14.94 -30.49
N GLY A 118 11.28 15.31 -29.85
CA GLY A 118 12.38 16.01 -30.49
C GLY A 118 12.92 15.22 -31.68
N LEU A 119 13.12 15.91 -32.81
CA LEU A 119 13.63 15.28 -34.05
C LEU A 119 15.06 14.78 -33.91
N ALA A 120 15.87 15.42 -33.06
CA ALA A 120 17.30 15.13 -32.92
C ALA A 120 17.60 14.04 -31.89
N ASP A 121 16.79 13.94 -30.83
CA ASP A 121 17.07 13.12 -29.65
C ASP A 121 16.01 12.03 -29.41
N GLY A 122 14.82 12.14 -30.00
CA GLY A 122 13.76 11.16 -29.85
C GLY A 122 13.09 11.18 -28.47
N PHE A 123 13.28 12.24 -27.69
CA PHE A 123 12.70 12.40 -26.36
C PHE A 123 11.52 13.38 -26.38
N PRO A 124 10.59 13.29 -25.40
CA PRO A 124 9.41 14.14 -25.40
C PRO A 124 9.75 15.62 -25.35
N VAL A 125 8.99 16.42 -26.10
CA VAL A 125 9.03 17.87 -25.97
C VAL A 125 8.27 18.27 -24.71
N ASN A 126 8.85 19.16 -23.90
CA ASN A 126 8.24 19.66 -22.66
C ASN A 126 7.10 20.67 -22.97
N VAL A 127 5.97 20.17 -23.46
CA VAL A 127 4.73 20.91 -23.73
C VAL A 127 3.62 20.35 -22.87
N ALA A 128 2.81 21.20 -22.24
CA ALA A 128 1.74 20.76 -21.36
C ALA A 128 0.61 20.02 -22.11
N PRO A 129 0.10 18.88 -21.57
CA PRO A 129 0.63 18.17 -20.41
C PRO A 129 1.98 17.52 -20.76
N ALA A 130 3.01 17.81 -19.96
CA ALA A 130 4.36 17.33 -20.21
C ALA A 130 4.54 15.93 -19.62
N PRO A 131 5.05 14.94 -20.39
CA PRO A 131 5.35 13.64 -19.82
C PRO A 131 6.58 13.72 -18.91
N ALA A 132 6.54 12.92 -17.85
CA ALA A 132 7.66 12.76 -16.93
C ALA A 132 8.81 11.99 -17.58
N LEU A 133 8.46 10.93 -18.32
CA LEU A 133 9.38 10.12 -19.11
C LEU A 133 8.79 9.85 -20.48
N GLY A 134 9.64 9.61 -21.47
CA GLY A 134 9.18 9.05 -22.74
C GLY A 134 10.29 8.89 -23.75
N GLY A 135 9.96 8.25 -24.85
CA GLY A 135 10.87 8.09 -25.98
C GLY A 135 10.17 7.50 -27.19
N ARG A 136 10.90 7.45 -28.29
CA ARG A 136 10.46 6.78 -29.51
C ARG A 136 11.57 5.98 -30.16
N THR A 137 11.16 5.00 -30.97
CA THR A 137 12.06 4.24 -31.84
C THR A 137 11.37 3.90 -33.16
N TYR A 138 12.16 3.58 -34.18
CA TYR A 138 11.67 3.12 -35.48
C TYR A 138 12.06 1.65 -35.65
N VAL A 139 11.12 0.86 -36.14
CA VAL A 139 11.26 -0.60 -36.22
C VAL A 139 10.49 -1.12 -37.43
N HIS A 140 10.92 -2.23 -38.02
CA HIS A 140 10.11 -2.91 -39.01
C HIS A 140 9.22 -3.94 -38.31
N ALA A 141 7.97 -4.11 -38.76
CA ALA A 141 7.06 -5.07 -38.14
C ALA A 141 7.61 -6.51 -38.06
N GLU A 142 8.47 -6.89 -39.02
CA GLU A 142 9.13 -8.21 -39.11
C GLU A 142 10.13 -8.46 -37.98
N ASP A 143 10.64 -7.42 -37.32
CA ASP A 143 11.66 -7.56 -36.26
C ASP A 143 11.07 -8.21 -34.98
N GLY A 144 9.75 -8.16 -34.81
CA GLY A 144 9.03 -8.78 -33.69
C GLY A 144 9.27 -8.14 -32.32
N GLU A 145 10.24 -7.24 -32.18
CA GLU A 145 10.56 -6.53 -30.95
C GLU A 145 11.00 -5.08 -31.22
N ALA A 146 10.43 -4.13 -30.50
CA ALA A 146 10.90 -2.74 -30.43
C ALA A 146 11.51 -2.44 -29.07
N VAL A 147 12.71 -1.85 -29.06
CA VAL A 147 13.36 -1.34 -27.83
C VAL A 147 13.32 0.18 -27.85
N VAL A 148 12.53 0.77 -26.94
CA VAL A 148 12.37 2.21 -26.80
C VAL A 148 13.29 2.73 -25.69
N GLU A 149 14.13 3.72 -26.00
CA GLU A 149 14.93 4.41 -24.99
C GLU A 149 14.13 5.56 -24.39
N LEU A 150 13.83 5.51 -23.09
CA LEU A 150 13.04 6.51 -22.39
C LEU A 150 13.94 7.56 -21.76
N GLY A 151 13.80 8.80 -22.21
CA GLY A 151 14.42 9.97 -21.59
C GLY A 151 13.60 10.43 -20.39
N CYS A 152 14.29 10.82 -19.33
CA CYS A 152 13.69 11.42 -18.15
C CYS A 152 13.62 12.93 -18.34
N GLY A 153 12.42 13.46 -18.58
CA GLY A 153 12.17 14.89 -18.71
C GLY A 153 12.07 15.56 -17.35
N ASP A 154 11.12 15.09 -16.54
CA ASP A 154 10.90 15.56 -15.18
C ASP A 154 10.32 14.43 -14.32
N THR A 155 11.20 13.67 -13.65
CA THR A 155 10.78 12.58 -12.77
C THR A 155 10.09 13.06 -11.49
N GLU A 156 10.23 14.35 -11.12
CA GLU A 156 9.49 14.92 -10.00
C GLU A 156 7.99 14.97 -10.27
N LEU A 157 7.56 14.90 -11.53
CA LEU A 157 6.14 14.74 -11.87
C LEU A 157 5.58 13.39 -11.40
N LEU A 158 6.41 12.36 -11.20
CA LEU A 158 5.98 11.03 -10.71
C LEU A 158 6.36 10.75 -9.26
N ALA A 159 7.28 11.52 -8.68
CA ALA A 159 7.80 11.27 -7.32
C ALA A 159 7.69 12.48 -6.36
N GLY A 160 7.43 13.66 -6.92
CA GLY A 160 7.49 14.95 -6.22
C GLY A 160 6.21 15.29 -5.46
N ALA A 161 6.23 16.44 -4.77
CA ALA A 161 5.13 16.87 -3.91
C ALA A 161 3.80 17.04 -4.67
N ALA A 162 3.82 17.61 -5.88
CA ALA A 162 2.61 17.82 -6.68
C ALA A 162 1.90 16.50 -7.06
N CYS A 163 2.65 15.41 -7.17
CA CYS A 163 2.13 14.07 -7.41
C CYS A 163 1.50 13.48 -6.14
N ARG A 164 1.96 13.88 -4.95
CA ARG A 164 1.37 13.48 -3.66
C ARG A 164 0.16 14.32 -3.26
N ASP A 165 0.10 15.59 -3.69
CA ASP A 165 -0.92 16.57 -3.32
C ASP A 165 -2.36 16.17 -3.74
N ASP A 166 -2.51 15.29 -4.73
CA ASP A 166 -3.82 14.78 -5.19
C ASP A 166 -4.40 13.66 -4.30
N ARG A 167 -3.66 13.18 -3.30
CA ARG A 167 -4.12 12.15 -2.36
C ARG A 167 -4.43 12.72 -0.97
N ARG A 168 -5.16 13.84 -0.95
CA ARG A 168 -5.72 14.37 0.30
C ARG A 168 -6.88 13.52 0.77
N VAL A 169 -6.71 12.87 1.91
CA VAL A 169 -7.72 12.03 2.54
C VAL A 169 -8.20 12.72 3.81
N GLU A 170 -9.52 12.89 3.95
CA GLU A 170 -10.11 13.30 5.23
C GLU A 170 -10.10 12.11 6.18
N VAL A 171 -9.32 12.17 7.26
CA VAL A 171 -9.23 11.09 8.24
C VAL A 171 -9.84 11.55 9.55
N SER A 172 -10.80 10.78 10.06
CA SER A 172 -11.24 10.82 11.45
C SER A 172 -10.82 9.55 12.18
N ALA A 173 -10.47 9.68 13.45
CA ALA A 173 -10.19 8.56 14.33
C ALA A 173 -10.84 8.76 15.70
N SER A 174 -11.43 7.69 16.23
CA SER A 174 -11.77 7.56 17.65
C SER A 174 -10.78 6.60 18.33
N VAL A 175 -10.62 6.71 19.65
CA VAL A 175 -9.75 5.81 20.40
C VAL A 175 -10.55 5.10 21.49
N ASP A 176 -10.55 3.77 21.46
CA ASP A 176 -11.12 2.93 22.52
C ASP A 176 -10.03 2.56 23.53
N ASP A 177 -10.41 2.42 24.79
CA ASP A 177 -9.56 1.93 25.86
C ASP A 177 -9.59 0.40 25.90
N PHE A 178 -8.43 -0.25 25.74
CA PHE A 178 -8.33 -1.70 25.63
C PHE A 178 -8.94 -2.44 26.83
N ASP A 179 -8.77 -1.91 28.04
CA ASP A 179 -9.16 -2.60 29.27
C ASP A 179 -10.66 -2.49 29.55
N SER A 180 -11.28 -1.38 29.17
CA SER A 180 -12.70 -1.12 29.41
C SER A 180 -13.60 -1.34 28.19
N GLY A 181 -13.04 -1.41 26.98
CA GLY A 181 -13.79 -1.62 25.74
C GLY A 181 -14.68 -0.44 25.34
N VAL A 182 -14.45 0.74 25.92
CA VAL A 182 -15.21 1.96 25.63
C VAL A 182 -14.28 3.09 25.18
N PHE A 183 -14.83 4.14 24.58
CA PHE A 183 -14.05 5.32 24.20
C PHE A 183 -13.26 5.89 25.37
N VAL A 184 -12.04 6.34 25.09
CA VAL A 184 -11.21 7.01 26.10
C VAL A 184 -11.93 8.25 26.66
N ALA A 185 -11.80 8.44 27.97
CA ALA A 185 -12.40 9.60 28.63
C ALA A 185 -11.73 10.91 28.17
N PRO A 186 -12.44 12.05 28.16
CA PRO A 186 -11.90 13.35 27.78
C PRO A 186 -10.61 13.74 28.54
N ALA A 187 -10.51 13.38 29.82
CA ALA A 187 -9.33 13.65 30.64
C ALA A 187 -8.07 12.90 30.19
N VAL A 188 -8.24 11.75 29.51
CA VAL A 188 -7.15 10.95 28.94
C VAL A 188 -6.84 11.40 27.52
N ALA A 189 -7.86 11.79 26.73
CA ALA A 189 -7.70 12.15 25.33
C ALA A 189 -6.66 13.25 25.08
N GLY A 190 -6.57 14.26 25.96
CA GLY A 190 -5.57 15.33 25.86
C GLY A 190 -4.13 14.88 26.14
N LEU A 191 -3.92 13.64 26.59
CA LEU A 191 -2.60 13.03 26.86
C LEU A 191 -2.20 12.01 25.78
N LEU A 192 -2.96 11.94 24.68
CA LEU A 192 -2.72 11.00 23.59
C LEU A 192 -2.21 11.74 22.36
N THR A 193 -1.11 11.24 21.80
CA THR A 193 -0.73 11.52 20.42
C THR A 193 -1.33 10.45 19.53
N VAL A 194 -2.14 10.87 18.55
CA VAL A 194 -2.75 9.99 17.55
C VAL A 194 -2.16 10.28 16.19
N ARG A 195 -1.72 9.22 15.49
CA ARG A 195 -1.20 9.29 14.12
C ARG A 195 -1.85 8.22 13.26
N VAL A 196 -1.91 8.45 11.96
CA VAL A 196 -2.40 7.48 10.97
C VAL A 196 -1.32 7.22 9.92
N GLY A 197 -1.23 5.99 9.44
CA GLY A 197 -0.40 5.60 8.30
C GLY A 197 -0.55 4.13 7.96
N GLU A 198 0.18 3.67 6.96
CA GLU A 198 0.22 2.28 6.55
C GLU A 198 1.61 1.69 6.85
N PRO A 199 1.70 0.51 7.50
CA PRO A 199 2.96 -0.18 7.68
C PRO A 199 3.57 -0.58 6.35
N THR A 200 4.88 -0.43 6.21
CA THR A 200 5.63 -0.81 5.02
C THR A 200 6.52 -2.00 5.31
N ALA A 201 6.54 -2.96 4.39
CA ALA A 201 7.47 -4.08 4.43
C ALA A 201 8.89 -3.59 4.10
N ARG A 202 9.88 -4.01 4.89
CA ARG A 202 11.29 -3.71 4.67
C ARG A 202 12.12 -4.94 4.92
N THR A 203 13.10 -5.19 4.06
CA THR A 203 14.10 -6.23 4.30
C THR A 203 15.09 -5.73 5.33
N ASN A 204 15.17 -6.41 6.49
CA ASN A 204 16.17 -6.11 7.49
C ASN A 204 17.56 -6.48 6.95
N PRO A 205 18.52 -5.53 6.88
CA PRO A 205 19.81 -5.77 6.23
C PRO A 205 20.71 -6.73 7.02
N MET A 206 20.40 -7.03 8.28
CA MET A 206 21.18 -7.95 9.12
C MET A 206 20.61 -9.38 9.10
N THR A 207 19.29 -9.52 9.04
CA THR A 207 18.62 -10.83 9.13
C THR A 207 18.08 -11.32 7.79
N GLU A 208 18.03 -10.46 6.77
CA GLU A 208 17.39 -10.69 5.47
C GLU A 208 15.89 -11.03 5.57
N GLN A 209 15.29 -10.88 6.75
CA GLN A 209 13.86 -11.12 6.97
C GLN A 209 13.07 -9.87 6.62
N ILE A 210 11.86 -10.07 6.11
CA ILE A 210 10.87 -9.00 5.94
C ILE A 210 10.38 -8.60 7.33
N GLU A 211 10.50 -7.31 7.63
CA GLU A 211 9.97 -6.68 8.83
C GLU A 211 9.03 -5.55 8.44
N TRP A 212 7.95 -5.38 9.20
CA TRP A 212 6.99 -4.32 8.95
C TRP A 212 7.28 -3.12 9.85
N THR A 213 7.42 -1.94 9.26
CA THR A 213 7.68 -0.70 9.99
C THR A 213 6.57 0.31 9.75
N LEU A 214 6.19 1.04 10.80
CA LEU A 214 5.32 2.21 10.70
C LEU A 214 6.17 3.44 11.07
N ASP A 215 6.81 4.01 10.05
CA ASP A 215 7.78 5.09 10.24
C ASP A 215 7.09 6.41 10.61
N PRO A 216 7.64 7.19 11.56
CA PRO A 216 7.09 8.50 11.89
C PRO A 216 7.01 9.45 10.69
N GLY A 217 7.92 9.30 9.71
CA GLY A 217 7.94 10.11 8.48
C GLY A 217 6.88 9.73 7.45
N SER A 218 6.30 8.53 7.53
CA SER A 218 5.21 8.06 6.67
C SER A 218 3.85 8.05 7.38
N THR A 219 3.75 8.73 8.53
CA THR A 219 2.50 8.87 9.29
C THR A 219 2.13 10.34 9.45
N ALA A 220 0.84 10.62 9.35
CA ALA A 220 0.28 11.94 9.64
C ALA A 220 -0.24 12.00 11.08
N ALA A 221 0.06 13.09 11.78
CA ALA A 221 -0.53 13.35 13.09
C ALA A 221 -1.97 13.83 12.92
N LEU A 222 -2.89 13.30 13.73
CA LEU A 222 -4.27 13.75 13.77
C LEU A 222 -4.46 14.62 15.02
N PRO A 223 -4.74 15.92 14.89
CA PRO A 223 -5.01 16.77 16.03
C PRO A 223 -6.37 16.41 16.65
N LEU A 224 -6.49 16.54 17.98
CA LEU A 224 -7.75 16.39 18.69
C LEU A 224 -8.70 17.53 18.27
N ARG A 225 -9.82 17.20 17.63
CA ARG A 225 -10.81 18.17 17.15
C ARG A 225 -12.03 18.26 18.05
N GLU A 226 -12.50 17.14 18.59
CA GLU A 226 -13.62 17.09 19.51
C GLU A 226 -13.20 16.44 20.81
N LEU A 227 -13.57 17.03 21.95
CA LEU A 227 -13.23 16.52 23.28
C LEU A 227 -14.42 15.80 23.95
N ALA A 228 -15.65 16.09 23.53
CA ALA A 228 -16.86 15.53 24.11
C ALA A 228 -18.02 15.55 23.09
N PRO A 229 -18.99 14.62 23.15
CA PRO A 229 -19.13 13.56 24.16
C PRO A 229 -18.16 12.38 24.00
N VAL A 230 -17.66 12.16 22.78
CA VAL A 230 -16.63 11.17 22.45
C VAL A 230 -15.44 11.93 21.85
N PRO A 231 -14.22 11.79 22.40
CA PRO A 231 -13.05 12.42 21.80
C PRO A 231 -12.78 11.93 20.37
N SER A 232 -12.49 12.85 19.45
CA SER A 232 -12.17 12.52 18.06
C SER A 232 -10.96 13.33 17.56
N TRP A 233 -10.09 12.65 16.83
CA TRP A 233 -8.91 13.24 16.18
C TRP A 233 -9.15 13.23 14.68
N SER A 234 -8.94 14.37 14.02
CA SER A 234 -9.15 14.43 12.57
C SER A 234 -8.35 15.51 11.87
N ASP A 235 -7.96 15.20 10.64
CA ASP A 235 -7.34 16.13 9.71
C ASP A 235 -7.54 15.72 8.26
N VAL A 236 -7.19 16.63 7.35
CA VAL A 236 -6.95 16.27 5.95
C VAL A 236 -5.46 15.99 5.81
N VAL A 237 -5.12 14.76 5.43
CA VAL A 237 -3.74 14.29 5.39
C VAL A 237 -3.34 13.90 3.97
N GLU A 238 -2.07 14.16 3.63
CA GLU A 238 -1.47 13.76 2.36
C GLU A 238 -0.74 12.43 2.61
N LEU A 239 -1.51 11.33 2.58
CA LEU A 239 -1.00 9.97 2.76
C LEU A 239 -1.44 9.10 1.59
N ALA A 240 -0.49 8.37 1.02
CA ALA A 240 -0.79 7.23 0.18
C ALA A 240 -1.12 6.05 1.10
N LEU A 241 -2.41 5.75 1.23
CA LEU A 241 -2.91 4.56 1.89
C LEU A 241 -3.41 3.60 0.81
N GLY A 242 -2.87 2.39 0.79
CA GLY A 242 -3.31 1.30 -0.06
C GLY A 242 -4.59 0.68 0.47
N GLU A 243 -4.53 -0.57 0.93
CA GLU A 243 -5.69 -1.30 1.44
C GLU A 243 -5.76 -1.33 2.96
N ILE A 244 -4.73 -0.84 3.66
CA ILE A 244 -4.65 -0.87 5.12
C ILE A 244 -4.38 0.53 5.65
N ALA A 245 -5.14 0.91 6.68
CA ALA A 245 -4.85 2.09 7.48
C ALA A 245 -4.72 1.69 8.94
N CYS A 246 -3.64 2.16 9.58
CA CYS A 246 -3.35 1.90 10.98
C CYS A 246 -3.35 3.20 11.78
N VAL A 247 -4.03 3.18 12.93
CA VAL A 247 -4.03 4.26 13.90
C VAL A 247 -3.02 3.93 14.99
N GLN A 248 -1.97 4.74 15.09
CA GLN A 248 -0.99 4.71 16.16
C GLN A 248 -1.43 5.64 17.30
N VAL A 249 -1.57 5.08 18.50
CA VAL A 249 -1.89 5.79 19.73
C VAL A 249 -0.68 5.71 20.67
N LEU A 250 -0.19 6.87 21.10
CA LEU A 250 0.91 6.98 22.07
C LEU A 250 0.46 7.82 23.26
N GLU A 251 0.57 7.25 24.45
CA GLU A 251 0.38 8.00 25.70
C GLU A 251 1.60 8.88 25.99
N GLU A 252 1.37 10.12 26.41
CA GLU A 252 2.43 11.03 26.88
C GLU A 252 2.90 10.64 28.30
N ALA A 253 3.62 9.52 28.38
CA ALA A 253 4.20 9.03 29.63
C ALA A 253 5.62 8.49 29.41
N PRO A 254 6.50 8.53 30.43
CA PRO A 254 7.81 7.90 30.35
C PRO A 254 7.69 6.41 30.04
N GLN A 255 8.48 5.94 29.07
CA GLN A 255 8.52 4.54 28.63
C GLN A 255 7.18 4.04 28.04
N ALA A 256 6.37 4.95 27.49
CA ALA A 256 5.18 4.54 26.74
C ALA A 256 5.58 3.85 25.42
N THR A 257 4.92 2.74 25.12
CA THR A 257 5.00 2.06 23.83
C THR A 257 3.78 2.46 23.02
N SER A 258 3.96 2.77 21.73
CA SER A 258 2.82 3.07 20.86
C SER A 258 2.00 1.82 20.59
N ALA A 259 0.69 1.91 20.80
CA ALA A 259 -0.28 0.92 20.37
C ALA A 259 -0.74 1.22 18.95
N VAL A 260 -0.88 0.20 18.11
CA VAL A 260 -1.29 0.33 16.71
C VAL A 260 -2.48 -0.58 16.44
N ALA A 261 -3.58 -0.03 15.96
CA ALA A 261 -4.74 -0.80 15.50
C ALA A 261 -4.97 -0.55 14.02
N CYS A 262 -5.17 -1.61 13.24
CA CYS A 262 -5.26 -1.56 11.79
C CYS A 262 -6.61 -2.04 11.29
N SER A 263 -7.06 -1.44 10.20
CA SER A 263 -8.30 -1.79 9.50
C SER A 263 -8.07 -1.81 8.00
N ARG A 264 -8.82 -2.68 7.30
CA ARG A 264 -8.89 -2.59 5.84
C ARG A 264 -9.66 -1.34 5.44
N VAL A 265 -9.17 -0.65 4.43
CA VAL A 265 -9.78 0.52 3.82
C VAL A 265 -9.93 0.28 2.33
N ALA A 266 -10.89 0.96 1.70
CA ALA A 266 -10.96 0.95 0.25
C ALA A 266 -9.79 1.79 -0.31
N ALA A 267 -9.05 1.23 -1.27
CA ALA A 267 -8.00 1.95 -1.97
C ALA A 267 -8.57 3.25 -2.58
N GLY A 268 -7.86 4.37 -2.39
CA GLY A 268 -8.28 5.67 -2.90
C GLY A 268 -9.50 6.30 -2.19
N ALA A 269 -9.89 5.80 -1.01
CA ALA A 269 -10.98 6.41 -0.25
C ALA A 269 -10.67 7.88 0.09
N ALA A 270 -11.55 8.80 -0.32
CA ALA A 270 -11.42 10.23 -0.03
C ALA A 270 -11.65 10.58 1.45
N ARG A 271 -12.32 9.69 2.19
CA ARG A 271 -12.59 9.83 3.62
C ARG A 271 -12.44 8.49 4.34
N LEU A 272 -11.78 8.52 5.49
CA LEU A 272 -11.59 7.37 6.37
C LEU A 272 -12.10 7.69 7.77
N ASP A 273 -12.86 6.76 8.34
CA ASP A 273 -13.24 6.77 9.74
C ASP A 273 -12.63 5.55 10.43
N LEU A 274 -11.60 5.79 11.22
CA LEU A 274 -10.73 4.77 11.78
C LEU A 274 -10.92 4.63 13.28
N ARG A 275 -10.50 3.49 13.83
CA ARG A 275 -10.50 3.26 15.28
C ARG A 275 -9.10 2.89 15.74
N GLY A 276 -8.56 3.69 16.66
CA GLY A 276 -7.36 3.36 17.42
C GLY A 276 -7.72 2.66 18.72
N ILE A 277 -6.75 1.94 19.30
CA ILE A 277 -6.89 1.34 20.63
C ILE A 277 -5.76 1.84 21.52
N ARG A 278 -6.12 2.39 22.68
CA ARG A 278 -5.19 2.72 23.76
C ARG A 278 -4.92 1.47 24.58
N LEU A 279 -3.66 1.03 24.62
CA LEU A 279 -3.21 0.00 25.56
C LEU A 279 -2.51 0.66 26.74
N ALA A 280 -3.12 0.61 27.92
CA ALA A 280 -2.54 1.19 29.12
C ALA A 280 -1.19 0.53 29.48
N ARG A 281 -0.23 1.34 29.93
CA ARG A 281 1.10 0.86 30.35
C ARG A 281 1.04 -0.30 31.36
N GLY A 282 0.10 -0.25 32.31
CA GLY A 282 -0.07 -1.29 33.31
C GLY A 282 -0.41 -2.66 32.70
N THR A 283 -1.30 -2.66 31.71
CA THR A 283 -1.72 -3.86 30.99
C THR A 283 -0.59 -4.42 30.13
N LEU A 284 0.13 -3.56 29.40
CA LEU A 284 1.31 -3.99 28.65
C LEU A 284 2.38 -4.59 29.58
N ALA A 285 2.62 -3.99 30.76
CA ALA A 285 3.59 -4.51 31.71
C ALA A 285 3.20 -5.89 32.26
N GLN A 286 1.90 -6.15 32.48
CA GLN A 286 1.42 -7.49 32.86
C GLN A 286 1.68 -8.50 31.74
N VAL A 287 1.37 -8.14 30.49
CA VAL A 287 1.64 -9.01 29.33
C VAL A 287 3.13 -9.34 29.24
N LEU A 288 4.00 -8.33 29.29
CA LEU A 288 5.45 -8.54 29.23
C LEU A 288 5.95 -9.43 30.38
N ALA A 289 5.45 -9.21 31.60
CA ALA A 289 5.81 -10.03 32.76
C ALA A 289 5.40 -11.50 32.57
N VAL A 290 4.23 -11.78 32.01
CA VAL A 290 3.75 -13.15 31.70
C VAL A 290 4.60 -13.81 30.62
N LEU A 291 5.06 -13.04 29.63
CA LEU A 291 5.97 -13.53 28.59
C LEU A 291 7.42 -13.70 29.09
N GLY A 292 7.73 -13.24 30.30
CA GLY A 292 9.10 -13.23 30.82
C GLY A 292 10.00 -12.19 30.16
N GLU A 293 9.41 -11.17 29.53
CA GLU A 293 10.11 -10.11 28.82
C GLU A 293 10.36 -8.92 29.75
N PRO A 294 11.62 -8.62 30.13
CA PRO A 294 11.93 -7.50 31.02
C PRO A 294 11.80 -6.13 30.35
N THR A 295 11.81 -6.10 29.01
CA THR A 295 11.71 -4.91 28.18
C THR A 295 10.81 -5.18 26.98
N PHE A 296 10.29 -4.13 26.37
CA PHE A 296 9.48 -4.30 25.16
C PHE A 296 10.33 -4.89 24.01
N PRO A 297 9.87 -5.95 23.32
CA PRO A 297 10.64 -6.59 22.25
C PRO A 297 10.81 -5.66 21.03
N GLU A 298 12.02 -5.60 20.48
CA GLU A 298 12.34 -4.72 19.34
C GLU A 298 11.51 -5.04 18.09
N ARG A 299 11.23 -6.33 17.85
CA ARG A 299 10.39 -6.79 16.72
C ARG A 299 8.92 -6.40 16.84
N GLY A 300 8.49 -5.89 17.99
CA GLY A 300 7.09 -5.62 18.29
C GLY A 300 6.42 -6.76 19.05
N LEU A 301 5.13 -6.56 19.34
CA LEU A 301 4.30 -7.52 20.05
C LEU A 301 2.87 -7.44 19.53
N VAL A 302 2.19 -8.56 19.36
CA VAL A 302 0.75 -8.59 19.13
C VAL A 302 0.03 -8.83 20.45
N VAL A 303 -0.95 -7.99 20.78
CA VAL A 303 -1.86 -8.18 21.91
C VAL A 303 -3.27 -8.08 21.37
N GLY A 304 -4.13 -9.04 21.63
CA GLY A 304 -5.51 -8.96 21.19
C GLY A 304 -6.51 -9.45 22.21
N VAL A 305 -7.76 -9.15 21.92
CA VAL A 305 -8.90 -9.54 22.75
C VAL A 305 -10.03 -10.06 21.86
N VAL A 306 -10.64 -11.16 22.27
CA VAL A 306 -11.89 -11.65 21.67
C VAL A 306 -13.05 -11.19 22.52
N LEU A 307 -13.99 -10.47 21.91
CA LEU A 307 -15.19 -9.93 22.51
C LEU A 307 -16.43 -10.65 21.97
N ASP A 308 -17.43 -10.85 22.81
CA ASP A 308 -18.77 -11.25 22.38
C ASP A 308 -19.52 -10.06 21.71
N TYR A 309 -20.74 -10.32 21.25
CA TYR A 309 -21.59 -9.31 20.59
C TYR A 309 -22.03 -8.16 21.52
N LEU A 310 -21.80 -8.29 22.83
CA LEU A 310 -22.08 -7.27 23.86
C LEU A 310 -20.80 -6.50 24.26
N GLY A 311 -19.64 -6.83 23.68
CA GLY A 311 -18.36 -6.22 24.01
C GLY A 311 -17.69 -6.82 25.26
N ASN A 312 -18.16 -7.95 25.78
CA ASN A 312 -17.51 -8.63 26.91
C ASN A 312 -16.43 -9.61 26.42
N PRO A 313 -15.33 -9.81 27.16
CA PRO A 313 -14.36 -10.84 26.82
C PRO A 313 -14.96 -12.24 26.69
N SER A 314 -14.68 -12.91 25.58
CA SER A 314 -15.21 -14.23 25.27
C SER A 314 -14.16 -15.33 25.49
N ALA A 315 -14.51 -16.33 26.30
CA ALA A 315 -13.70 -17.53 26.50
C ALA A 315 -13.96 -18.59 25.42
N GLY A 316 -12.99 -19.48 25.22
CA GLY A 316 -13.10 -20.66 24.36
C GLY A 316 -12.86 -20.44 22.87
N ALA A 317 -12.48 -19.22 22.45
CA ALA A 317 -12.10 -18.94 21.08
C ALA A 317 -10.64 -19.35 20.82
N VAL A 318 -10.37 -19.94 19.68
CA VAL A 318 -9.00 -20.27 19.23
C VAL A 318 -8.69 -19.44 18.00
N LEU A 319 -7.65 -18.63 18.09
CA LEU A 319 -7.09 -17.90 16.96
C LEU A 319 -5.96 -18.71 16.32
N THR A 320 -5.94 -18.73 15.00
CA THR A 320 -4.92 -19.41 14.20
C THR A 320 -4.47 -18.46 13.10
N PRO A 321 -3.30 -17.83 13.26
CA PRO A 321 -2.69 -17.06 12.18
C PRO A 321 -2.17 -18.01 11.10
N SER A 322 -2.01 -17.53 9.87
CA SER A 322 -1.43 -18.32 8.78
C SER A 322 0.07 -18.59 8.96
N ASP A 323 0.75 -17.77 9.77
CA ASP A 323 2.14 -17.95 10.18
C ASP A 323 2.33 -17.44 11.62
N GLY A 324 3.29 -18.01 12.35
CA GLY A 324 3.52 -17.74 13.77
C GLY A 324 2.61 -18.51 14.73
N SER A 325 2.57 -18.07 15.98
CA SER A 325 1.87 -18.74 17.07
C SER A 325 1.15 -17.76 18.00
N VAL A 326 0.16 -18.26 18.73
CA VAL A 326 -0.65 -17.49 19.68
C VAL A 326 -0.60 -18.15 21.05
N ALA A 327 -0.35 -17.35 22.09
CA ALA A 327 -0.51 -17.74 23.47
C ALA A 327 -1.69 -16.99 24.10
N TYR A 328 -2.36 -17.59 25.07
CA TYR A 328 -3.54 -17.01 25.72
C TYR A 328 -3.21 -16.62 27.14
N LEU A 329 -3.74 -15.49 27.62
CA LEU A 329 -3.56 -15.10 29.01
C LEU A 329 -4.59 -15.81 29.90
N ALA A 330 -4.16 -16.22 31.09
CA ALA A 330 -5.04 -16.71 32.14
C ALA A 330 -6.06 -15.62 32.58
N PRO A 331 -7.17 -15.99 33.26
CA PRO A 331 -8.18 -15.03 33.71
C PRO A 331 -7.63 -13.87 34.56
N ASP A 332 -6.59 -14.13 35.36
CA ASP A 332 -5.94 -13.16 36.23
C ASP A 332 -4.84 -12.33 35.53
N ARG A 333 -4.50 -12.69 34.27
CA ARG A 333 -3.41 -12.10 33.48
C ARG A 333 -2.04 -12.21 34.15
N LEU A 334 -1.85 -13.18 35.04
CA LEU A 334 -0.57 -13.42 35.75
C LEU A 334 0.19 -14.63 35.23
N SER A 335 -0.40 -15.38 34.30
CA SER A 335 0.21 -16.52 33.64
C SER A 335 -0.36 -16.73 32.24
N LEU A 336 0.31 -17.57 31.45
CA LEU A 336 -0.27 -18.09 30.22
C LEU A 336 -1.29 -19.20 30.54
N GLY A 337 -2.42 -19.15 29.86
CA GLY A 337 -3.50 -20.12 29.94
C GLY A 337 -3.34 -21.29 28.96
N GLY A 338 -4.45 -21.99 28.70
CA GLY A 338 -4.51 -23.15 27.82
C GLY A 338 -4.51 -22.81 26.32
N GLY A 339 -5.04 -23.71 25.48
CA GLY A 339 -5.03 -23.57 24.02
C GLY A 339 -6.16 -22.72 23.40
N ALA A 340 -6.87 -21.93 24.21
CA ALA A 340 -7.98 -21.07 23.78
C ALA A 340 -8.08 -19.85 24.72
N THR A 341 -8.82 -18.81 24.31
CA THR A 341 -9.07 -17.65 25.16
C THR A 341 -9.71 -18.05 26.48
N THR A 342 -9.28 -17.41 27.57
CA THR A 342 -9.90 -17.57 28.88
C THR A 342 -10.98 -16.51 29.11
N SER A 343 -11.51 -16.36 30.32
CA SER A 343 -12.46 -15.27 30.62
C SER A 343 -11.82 -13.87 30.54
N SER A 344 -10.50 -13.77 30.39
CA SER A 344 -9.86 -12.50 30.03
C SER A 344 -10.09 -12.12 28.57
N GLY A 345 -10.40 -13.09 27.70
CA GLY A 345 -10.50 -12.92 26.25
C GLY A 345 -9.16 -12.62 25.55
N ILE A 346 -8.06 -12.49 26.31
CA ILE A 346 -6.80 -11.94 25.79
C ILE A 346 -5.89 -13.03 25.23
N PHE A 347 -5.28 -12.71 24.10
CA PHE A 347 -4.23 -13.48 23.46
C PHE A 347 -3.05 -12.59 23.08
N VAL A 348 -1.89 -13.21 22.87
CA VAL A 348 -0.64 -12.52 22.53
C VAL A 348 0.15 -13.34 21.52
N SER A 349 0.98 -12.67 20.73
CA SER A 349 1.95 -13.32 19.83
C SER A 349 3.24 -12.50 19.73
N GLN A 350 4.36 -13.20 19.63
CA GLN A 350 5.71 -12.63 19.47
C GLN A 350 6.32 -12.92 18.10
N ASP A 351 5.61 -13.62 17.21
CA ASP A 351 6.15 -14.19 15.97
C ASP A 351 5.21 -14.11 14.76
N VAL A 352 3.99 -13.60 14.90
CA VAL A 352 3.03 -13.48 13.78
C VAL A 352 3.38 -12.28 12.89
N PRO A 353 3.74 -12.47 11.61
CA PRO A 353 4.05 -11.37 10.71
C PRO A 353 2.79 -10.54 10.39
N PHE A 354 2.97 -9.28 9.99
CA PHE A 354 1.86 -8.32 9.79
C PHE A 354 0.87 -8.74 8.68
N ASP A 355 1.39 -9.38 7.63
CA ASP A 355 0.65 -9.90 6.48
C ASP A 355 0.02 -11.28 6.72
N ALA A 356 0.12 -11.81 7.95
CA ALA A 356 -0.59 -13.03 8.30
C ALA A 356 -2.11 -12.85 8.22
N THR A 357 -2.79 -13.86 7.69
CA THR A 357 -4.24 -13.95 7.77
C THR A 357 -4.65 -14.63 9.07
N TRP A 358 -5.79 -14.23 9.63
CA TRP A 358 -6.28 -14.75 10.90
C TRP A 358 -7.51 -15.64 10.68
N ALA A 359 -7.50 -16.84 11.24
CA ALA A 359 -8.68 -17.68 11.39
C ALA A 359 -9.11 -17.72 12.86
N VAL A 360 -10.41 -17.82 13.11
CA VAL A 360 -10.96 -17.92 14.47
C VAL A 360 -11.93 -19.09 14.53
N GLN A 361 -11.63 -20.05 15.40
CA GLN A 361 -12.52 -21.13 15.73
C GLN A 361 -13.29 -20.77 17.01
N SER A 362 -14.61 -20.60 16.86
CA SER A 362 -15.53 -20.24 17.93
C SER A 362 -16.91 -20.86 17.65
N PRO A 363 -17.72 -21.19 18.67
CA PRO A 363 -19.11 -21.58 18.47
C PRO A 363 -19.96 -20.48 17.83
N VAL A 364 -19.46 -19.24 17.83
CA VAL A 364 -20.13 -18.06 17.30
C VAL A 364 -19.31 -17.50 16.13
N PRO A 365 -19.93 -17.16 14.97
CA PRO A 365 -19.22 -16.57 13.84
C PRO A 365 -18.57 -15.23 14.19
N VAL A 366 -17.45 -14.91 13.53
CA VAL A 366 -16.76 -13.61 13.71
C VAL A 366 -17.39 -12.54 12.82
N GLU A 367 -17.38 -11.29 13.29
CA GLU A 367 -17.90 -10.15 12.54
C GLU A 367 -17.02 -9.74 11.37
N ALA A 368 -15.74 -9.53 11.65
CA ALA A 368 -14.69 -9.23 10.70
C ALA A 368 -13.38 -9.86 11.18
N LEU A 369 -12.55 -10.32 10.25
CA LEU A 369 -11.22 -10.82 10.61
C LEU A 369 -10.31 -9.63 10.94
N PRO A 370 -9.50 -9.73 12.01
CA PRO A 370 -8.56 -8.69 12.35
C PRO A 370 -7.47 -8.57 11.27
N VAL A 371 -6.92 -7.37 11.12
CA VAL A 371 -5.72 -7.11 10.32
C VAL A 371 -4.60 -6.67 11.24
N GLY A 372 -3.43 -7.31 11.10
CA GLY A 372 -2.22 -6.91 11.78
C GLY A 372 -1.34 -8.10 12.16
N GLY A 373 -0.21 -7.76 12.77
CA GLY A 373 0.83 -8.65 13.26
C GLY A 373 1.98 -7.81 13.79
N LEU A 374 3.20 -8.35 13.82
CA LEU A 374 4.36 -7.62 14.32
C LEU A 374 4.66 -6.37 13.51
N ILE A 375 4.76 -5.23 14.19
CA ILE A 375 5.31 -3.98 13.68
C ILE A 375 6.47 -3.59 14.59
N VAL A 376 7.64 -3.32 14.01
CA VAL A 376 8.89 -3.04 14.74
C VAL A 376 8.68 -1.93 15.77
N GLY A 377 9.00 -2.22 17.04
CA GLY A 377 8.92 -1.28 18.15
C GLY A 377 7.50 -0.85 18.55
N LYS A 378 6.46 -1.52 18.08
CA LYS A 378 5.05 -1.20 18.37
C LYS A 378 4.32 -2.40 18.97
N VAL A 379 3.30 -2.12 19.77
CA VAL A 379 2.32 -3.14 20.16
C VAL A 379 1.13 -3.07 19.22
N THR A 380 0.94 -4.09 18.41
CA THR A 380 -0.22 -4.20 17.51
C THR A 380 -1.40 -4.75 18.30
N VAL A 381 -2.51 -4.02 18.31
CA VAL A 381 -3.71 -4.36 19.05
C VAL A 381 -4.77 -4.92 18.10
N LEU A 382 -5.18 -6.17 18.34
CA LEU A 382 -6.22 -6.85 17.57
C LEU A 382 -7.50 -7.00 18.39
N VAL A 383 -8.62 -6.49 17.88
CA VAL A 383 -9.93 -6.68 18.50
C VAL A 383 -10.76 -7.58 17.60
N VAL A 384 -11.20 -8.72 18.14
CA VAL A 384 -12.01 -9.71 17.42
C VAL A 384 -13.39 -9.75 18.04
N THR A 385 -14.41 -9.35 17.29
CA THR A 385 -15.80 -9.32 17.77
C THR A 385 -16.59 -10.49 17.20
N LEU A 386 -17.28 -11.24 18.06
CA LEU A 386 -18.17 -12.34 17.68
C LEU A 386 -19.59 -11.80 17.38
N ARG A 387 -20.24 -12.32 16.34
CA ARG A 387 -21.59 -11.90 15.93
C ARG A 387 -22.68 -12.46 16.84
N GLN A 388 -23.83 -11.81 16.89
CA GLN A 388 -25.02 -12.43 17.49
C GLN A 388 -25.55 -13.55 16.58
N VAL A 389 -25.70 -14.77 17.11
CA VAL A 389 -26.44 -15.84 16.41
C VAL A 389 -27.93 -15.55 16.58
N SER A 390 -28.62 -15.23 15.49
CA SER A 390 -30.08 -15.19 15.50
C SER A 390 -30.59 -16.63 15.64
N MET A 391 -31.26 -16.93 16.76
CA MET A 391 -31.90 -18.25 16.97
C MET A 391 -33.21 -18.38 16.21
#